data_AF-A0A7X2IMM3-F1
#
_entry.id   AF-A0A7X2IMM3-F1
#
_cell.length_a   1.000
_cell.length_b   1.000
_cell.length_c   1.000
_cell.angle_alpha   90.00
_cell.angle_beta   90.00
_cell.angle_gamma   90.00
#
_symmetry.space_group_name_H-M   'P 1'
#
loop_
_entity.id
_entity.type
_entity.pdbx_description
1 polymer ?
#
loop_
_entity_poly.entity_id
_entity_poly.type
_entity_poly.pdbx_seq_one_letter_code
_entity_poly.pdbx_strand_id
1 'polypeptide(L)'
;MLSRKISRISTISVVVLLASCGSSDGPSTPAPATTTTTTTTTTTAASVVTGSIVKGNVSGATVTIKNAANGATLGTGTTDASGAYTVSITFTGDVIVEATGGTYTDEATNQSTQLSTPLRAVVAVAPGNSTAMVTPLTTMAYANAFSSASTAITAAAFNTQAANVAKLFKLNGSLTSTMPTVSGANINDYGRALAGLSKYLQANSATLASVTAASFNTDQWTKFVSAYNNAYVAMFPNISFSLDGSAFNISGTGVGGGTGTCGIAVQGSVSANGLTVPVNFNYCINGIAAGSCGAGNASISQALSAQSGLAGGVNLTYQYSSTCAPRAITINLK
;
A
#
# COMPACT_ATOMS: atom_id res chain seq x y z
N MET A 1 -25.12 26.72 -44.92
CA MET A 1 -24.62 27.93 -45.62
C MET A 1 -23.63 28.63 -44.71
N LEU A 2 -22.39 28.86 -45.19
CA LEU A 2 -21.38 29.85 -44.72
C LEU A 2 -20.98 29.86 -43.22
N SER A 3 -19.72 30.03 -42.77
CA SER A 3 -18.45 30.37 -43.43
C SER A 3 -17.25 30.15 -42.47
N ARG A 4 -16.15 29.67 -43.07
CA ARG A 4 -14.70 29.68 -42.78
C ARG A 4 -14.10 30.60 -41.69
N LYS A 5 -13.00 30.11 -41.07
CA LYS A 5 -11.55 30.52 -41.25
C LYS A 5 -10.68 29.80 -40.19
N ILE A 6 -9.81 28.82 -40.50
CA ILE A 6 -8.41 28.87 -40.98
C ILE A 6 -7.50 29.86 -40.24
N SER A 7 -6.48 29.34 -39.54
CA SER A 7 -5.13 29.93 -39.50
C SER A 7 -4.08 28.85 -39.24
N ARG A 8 -3.15 28.70 -40.20
CA ARG A 8 -1.90 27.92 -40.12
C ARG A 8 -0.79 28.86 -39.66
N ILE A 9 0.20 28.37 -38.91
CA ILE A 9 1.49 29.06 -38.74
C ILE A 9 2.61 28.07 -39.06
N SER A 10 3.53 28.54 -39.91
CA SER A 10 4.67 27.84 -40.51
C SER A 10 5.96 28.49 -40.03
N THR A 11 6.97 27.65 -39.76
CA THR A 11 8.44 27.81 -39.86
C THR A 11 9.13 29.18 -39.73
N ILE A 12 10.19 29.23 -38.90
CA ILE A 12 11.39 30.05 -39.13
C ILE A 12 12.65 29.21 -38.86
N SER A 13 13.47 29.06 -39.89
CA SER A 13 14.86 28.59 -39.86
C SER A 13 15.80 29.79 -39.66
N VAL A 14 16.88 29.63 -38.89
CA VAL A 14 17.98 30.60 -38.82
C VAL A 14 19.29 29.88 -39.14
N VAL A 15 19.95 30.39 -40.19
CA VAL A 15 21.31 30.05 -40.63
C VAL A 15 22.24 31.13 -40.13
N VAL A 16 23.38 30.77 -39.53
CA VAL A 16 24.50 31.69 -39.25
C VAL A 16 25.76 31.12 -39.91
N LEU A 17 26.29 31.87 -40.87
CA LEU A 17 27.61 31.69 -41.48
C LEU A 17 28.57 32.69 -40.82
N LEU A 18 29.70 32.21 -40.30
CA LEU A 18 30.91 33.01 -40.17
C LEU A 18 32.10 32.24 -40.75
N ALA A 19 32.81 32.91 -41.65
CA ALA A 19 34.01 32.49 -42.32
C ALA A 19 35.26 32.87 -41.51
N SER A 20 36.29 32.03 -41.52
CA SER A 20 37.67 32.48 -41.38
C SER A 20 38.59 31.64 -42.27
N CYS A 21 39.27 32.32 -43.18
CA CYS A 21 40.28 31.81 -44.09
C CYS A 21 41.66 31.96 -43.42
N GLY A 22 42.47 30.90 -43.46
CA GLY A 22 43.87 30.89 -43.03
C GLY A 22 44.61 29.76 -43.76
N SER A 23 45.66 30.15 -44.49
CA SER A 23 46.40 29.39 -45.50
C SER A 23 47.62 28.64 -44.93
N SER A 24 47.97 27.46 -45.47
CA SER A 24 49.33 27.05 -45.93
C SER A 24 49.52 25.52 -46.05
N ASP A 25 50.26 25.11 -47.09
CA ASP A 25 50.44 23.78 -47.68
C ASP A 25 51.16 22.67 -46.86
N GLY A 26 50.84 21.41 -47.20
CA GLY A 26 51.66 20.22 -46.92
C GLY A 26 50.93 18.91 -47.26
N PRO A 27 51.51 17.98 -48.07
CA PRO A 27 50.87 16.71 -48.39
C PRO A 27 51.21 15.68 -47.30
N SER A 28 50.21 15.14 -46.61
CA SER A 28 50.39 14.02 -45.68
C SER A 28 49.15 13.14 -45.65
N THR A 29 49.33 11.95 -46.22
CA THR A 29 48.72 10.62 -45.96
C THR A 29 47.42 10.57 -45.12
N PRO A 30 46.34 9.89 -45.57
CA PRO A 30 45.12 9.78 -44.78
C PRO A 30 45.35 8.89 -43.54
N ALA A 31 45.25 9.49 -42.36
CA ALA A 31 45.12 8.76 -41.10
C ALA A 31 43.68 8.25 -40.92
N PRO A 32 43.45 7.11 -40.24
CA PRO A 32 42.11 6.56 -40.03
C PRO A 32 41.25 7.54 -39.25
N ALA A 33 40.00 7.72 -39.67
CA ALA A 33 39.02 8.55 -38.98
C ALA A 33 38.91 8.10 -37.51
N THR A 34 39.35 8.98 -36.59
CA THR A 34 39.10 8.79 -35.17
C THR A 34 37.64 9.15 -34.94
N THR A 35 36.80 8.13 -34.75
CA THR A 35 35.42 8.30 -34.31
C THR A 35 35.46 8.96 -32.93
N THR A 36 35.23 10.27 -32.87
CA THR A 36 34.94 10.96 -31.62
C THR A 36 33.61 10.43 -31.12
N THR A 37 33.66 9.40 -30.29
CA THR A 37 32.53 8.94 -29.49
C THR A 37 32.21 10.07 -28.53
N THR A 38 31.28 10.94 -28.89
CA THR A 38 30.63 11.84 -27.93
C THR A 38 29.90 10.95 -26.94
N THR A 39 30.58 10.60 -25.84
CA THR A 39 29.95 10.00 -24.68
C THR A 39 29.03 11.06 -24.12
N THR A 40 27.77 11.04 -24.52
CA THR A 40 26.70 11.76 -23.83
C THR A 40 26.61 11.15 -22.44
N THR A 41 27.39 11.67 -21.48
CA THR A 41 27.18 11.40 -20.07
C THR A 41 25.82 12.00 -19.73
N THR A 42 24.78 11.17 -19.78
CA THR A 42 23.49 11.45 -19.15
C THR A 42 23.74 11.55 -17.66
N THR A 43 24.08 12.74 -17.19
CA THR A 43 24.17 13.06 -15.76
C THR A 43 22.78 12.82 -15.17
N THR A 44 22.57 11.66 -14.54
CA THR A 44 21.35 11.38 -13.79
C THR A 44 21.24 12.46 -12.72
N ALA A 45 20.17 13.25 -12.77
CA ALA A 45 19.94 14.32 -11.81
C ALA A 45 19.83 13.75 -10.38
N ALA A 46 20.33 14.49 -9.39
CA ALA A 46 20.24 14.09 -7.99
C ALA A 46 18.77 14.12 -7.51
N SER A 47 18.43 13.13 -6.70
CA SER A 47 17.13 12.97 -6.05
C SER A 47 17.34 12.95 -4.54
N VAL A 48 16.41 13.54 -3.79
CA VAL A 48 16.43 13.56 -2.33
C VAL A 48 15.17 12.88 -1.82
N VAL A 49 15.33 11.85 -0.99
CA VAL A 49 14.22 11.16 -0.34
C VAL A 49 14.17 11.60 1.12
N THR A 50 13.01 12.08 1.53
CA THR A 50 12.72 12.59 2.87
C THR A 50 11.54 11.85 3.48
N GLY A 51 11.42 11.87 4.80
CA GLY A 51 10.25 11.30 5.46
C GLY A 51 10.50 11.06 6.94
N SER A 52 9.71 10.18 7.53
CA SER A 52 9.87 9.80 8.93
C SER A 52 9.57 8.32 9.16
N ILE A 53 10.25 7.74 10.14
CA ILE A 53 10.04 6.36 10.61
C ILE A 53 9.24 6.43 11.92
N VAL A 54 8.04 5.84 11.93
CA VAL A 54 7.07 6.05 13.04
C VAL A 54 6.44 4.74 13.51
N LYS A 55 6.70 4.39 14.78
CA LYS A 55 6.03 3.37 15.63
C LYS A 55 6.04 3.88 17.10
N GLY A 56 5.85 5.19 17.26
CA GLY A 56 6.61 6.05 18.16
C GLY A 56 7.77 6.64 17.33
N ASN A 57 8.03 7.94 17.39
CA ASN A 57 9.11 8.56 16.60
C ASN A 57 10.41 7.76 16.79
N VAL A 58 10.88 7.08 15.73
CA VAL A 58 11.98 6.11 15.84
C VAL A 58 13.30 6.86 15.68
N SER A 59 14.03 7.05 16.77
CA SER A 59 15.32 7.76 16.79
C SER A 59 16.50 6.82 16.53
N GLY A 60 17.49 7.27 15.76
CA GLY A 60 18.73 6.54 15.51
C GLY A 60 18.59 5.26 14.69
N ALA A 61 17.50 5.13 13.91
CA ALA A 61 17.34 4.04 12.96
C ALA A 61 18.20 4.28 11.72
N THR A 62 18.82 3.23 11.18
CA THR A 62 19.49 3.27 9.89
C THR A 62 18.45 3.18 8.79
N VAL A 63 18.39 4.20 7.93
CA VAL A 63 17.53 4.22 6.74
C VAL A 63 18.37 3.84 5.53
N THR A 64 17.94 2.82 4.80
CA THR A 64 18.59 2.35 3.57
C THR A 64 17.61 2.49 2.41
N ILE A 65 18.04 3.18 1.35
CA ILE A 65 17.30 3.26 0.09
C ILE A 65 17.86 2.22 -0.85
N LYS A 66 17.01 1.32 -1.33
CA LYS A 66 17.39 0.23 -2.23
C LYS A 66 16.65 0.35 -3.55
N ASN A 67 17.32 0.03 -4.66
CA ASN A 67 16.66 -0.13 -5.95
C ASN A 67 15.65 -1.29 -5.87
N ALA A 68 14.39 -1.04 -6.19
CA ALA A 68 13.33 -2.04 -6.06
C ALA A 68 13.49 -3.23 -7.02
N ALA A 69 14.17 -3.04 -8.17
CA ALA A 69 14.31 -4.07 -9.18
C ALA A 69 15.38 -5.12 -8.84
N ASN A 70 16.45 -4.74 -8.13
CA ASN A 70 17.60 -5.61 -7.87
C ASN A 70 18.11 -5.60 -6.42
N GLY A 71 17.51 -4.80 -5.54
CA GLY A 71 17.87 -4.70 -4.13
C GLY A 71 19.17 -3.96 -3.83
N ALA A 72 19.85 -3.39 -4.84
CA ALA A 72 21.10 -2.67 -4.64
C ALA A 72 20.91 -1.41 -3.78
N THR A 73 21.77 -1.21 -2.79
CA THR A 73 21.75 0.00 -1.96
C THR A 73 22.15 1.21 -2.80
N LEU A 74 21.29 2.22 -2.80
CA LEU A 74 21.47 3.50 -3.50
C LEU A 74 21.97 4.60 -2.57
N GLY A 75 21.66 4.49 -1.28
CA GLY A 75 22.10 5.44 -0.26
C GLY A 75 21.64 5.03 1.14
N THR A 76 22.27 5.61 2.15
CA THR A 76 21.95 5.38 3.56
C THR A 76 21.86 6.71 4.32
N GLY A 77 21.11 6.70 5.41
CA GLY A 77 20.99 7.81 6.35
C GLY A 77 20.61 7.30 7.73
N THR A 78 20.38 8.23 8.65
CA THR A 78 19.91 7.92 10.01
C THR A 78 18.74 8.81 10.37
N THR A 79 17.86 8.34 11.25
CA THR A 79 16.77 9.16 11.77
C THR A 79 17.21 10.02 12.94
N ASP A 80 16.67 11.24 12.99
CA ASP A 80 16.80 12.11 14.17
C ASP A 80 15.83 11.72 15.30
N ALA A 81 15.80 12.50 16.38
CA ALA A 81 14.92 12.27 17.53
C ALA A 81 13.42 12.36 17.21
N SER A 82 13.05 13.05 16.14
CA SER A 82 11.68 13.11 15.62
C SER A 82 11.37 11.94 14.66
N GLY A 83 12.32 11.05 14.43
CA GLY A 83 12.21 9.96 13.47
C GLY A 83 12.36 10.42 12.01
N ALA A 84 12.70 11.69 11.77
CA ALA A 84 12.84 12.23 10.43
C ALA A 84 14.19 11.85 9.81
N TYR A 85 14.21 11.69 8.49
CA TYR A 85 15.43 11.39 7.74
C TYR A 85 15.47 12.16 6.41
N THR A 86 16.67 12.30 5.86
CA THR A 86 16.93 12.83 4.51
C THR A 86 18.10 12.08 3.91
N VAL A 87 17.94 11.53 2.71
CA VAL A 87 18.98 10.80 1.98
C VAL A 87 19.02 11.28 0.53
N SER A 88 20.19 11.70 0.07
CA SER A 88 20.43 12.05 -1.34
C SER A 88 20.92 10.83 -2.11
N ILE A 89 20.35 10.60 -3.29
CA ILE A 89 20.70 9.50 -4.19
C ILE A 89 20.78 10.00 -5.64
N THR A 90 21.53 9.29 -6.48
CA THR A 90 21.60 9.56 -7.92
C THR A 90 20.82 8.49 -8.67
N PHE A 91 19.50 8.52 -8.52
CA PHE A 91 18.60 7.49 -9.06
C PHE A 91 17.19 8.03 -9.31
N THR A 92 16.55 7.49 -10.34
CA THR A 92 15.14 7.71 -10.70
C THR A 92 14.50 6.35 -10.95
N GLY A 93 13.31 6.12 -10.39
CA GLY A 93 12.60 4.85 -10.46
C GLY A 93 12.09 4.39 -9.09
N ASP A 94 11.58 3.17 -9.04
CA ASP A 94 11.02 2.62 -7.81
C ASP A 94 12.11 2.22 -6.83
N VAL A 95 11.96 2.65 -5.58
CA VAL A 95 12.87 2.34 -4.49
C VAL A 95 12.14 1.78 -3.27
N ILE A 96 12.83 0.93 -2.53
CA ILE A 96 12.43 0.47 -1.20
C ILE A 96 13.13 1.37 -0.19
N VAL A 97 12.35 2.00 0.68
CA VAL A 97 12.88 2.66 1.89
C VAL A 97 12.73 1.68 3.04
N GLU A 98 13.86 1.26 3.60
CA GLU A 98 13.93 0.30 4.70
C GLU A 98 14.60 0.94 5.91
N ALA A 99 13.99 0.83 7.08
CA ALA A 99 14.55 1.30 8.34
C ALA A 99 14.81 0.13 9.30
N THR A 100 15.99 0.10 9.90
CA THR A 100 16.41 -0.93 10.86
C THR A 100 17.08 -0.30 12.08
N GLY A 101 16.95 -0.95 13.24
CA GLY A 101 17.50 -0.45 14.49
C GLY A 101 16.83 0.84 14.99
N GLY A 102 17.49 1.53 15.90
CA GLY A 102 16.91 2.69 16.60
C GLY A 102 15.94 2.30 17.71
N THR A 103 15.44 3.33 18.39
CA THR A 103 14.54 3.21 19.54
C THR A 103 13.35 4.16 19.42
N TYR A 104 12.22 3.76 19.98
CA TYR A 104 11.01 4.56 20.02
C TYR A 104 10.34 4.45 21.39
N THR A 105 9.51 5.43 21.74
CA THR A 105 8.59 5.30 22.89
C THR A 105 7.36 4.56 22.42
N ASP A 106 7.10 3.38 22.96
CA ASP A 106 5.91 2.61 22.62
C ASP A 106 4.65 3.28 23.18
N GLU A 107 3.67 3.54 22.31
CA GLU A 107 2.51 4.36 22.62
C GLU A 107 1.59 3.73 23.67
N ALA A 108 1.62 2.40 23.83
CA ALA A 108 0.74 1.69 24.76
C ALA A 108 1.37 1.47 26.14
N THR A 109 2.69 1.36 26.22
CA THR A 109 3.43 1.15 27.47
C THR A 109 4.12 2.41 28.00
N ASN A 110 4.32 3.41 27.15
CA ASN A 110 5.19 4.56 27.38
C ASN A 110 6.65 4.18 27.69
N GLN A 111 7.09 3.00 27.26
CA GLN A 111 8.45 2.51 27.48
C GLN A 111 9.32 2.67 26.25
N SER A 112 10.60 2.97 26.47
CA SER A 112 11.61 2.97 25.41
C SER A 112 11.83 1.54 24.90
N THR A 113 11.59 1.35 23.61
CA THR A 113 11.60 0.04 22.95
C THR A 113 12.48 0.09 21.70
N GLN A 114 13.27 -0.96 21.47
CA GLN A 114 14.07 -1.09 20.26
C GLN A 114 13.18 -1.50 19.07
N LEU A 115 13.46 -0.94 17.89
CA LEU A 115 12.84 -1.44 16.66
C LEU A 115 13.45 -2.80 16.29
N SER A 116 12.70 -3.87 16.57
CA SER A 116 13.13 -5.25 16.37
C SER A 116 12.81 -5.81 14.97
N THR A 117 11.86 -5.21 14.25
CA THR A 117 11.46 -5.61 12.90
C THR A 117 11.73 -4.47 11.92
N PRO A 118 12.38 -4.72 10.77
CA PRO A 118 12.56 -3.70 9.74
C PRO A 118 11.22 -3.12 9.27
N LEU A 119 11.14 -1.80 9.18
CA LEU A 119 9.99 -1.13 8.58
C LEU A 119 10.27 -0.78 7.13
N ARG A 120 9.26 -0.92 6.26
CA ARG A 120 9.40 -0.76 4.81
C ARG A 120 8.30 0.10 4.21
N ALA A 121 8.65 0.83 3.17
CA ALA A 121 7.75 1.49 2.23
C ALA A 121 8.36 1.45 0.82
N VAL A 122 7.54 1.64 -0.22
CA VAL A 122 8.00 1.78 -1.61
C VAL A 122 7.53 3.12 -2.16
N VAL A 123 8.40 3.82 -2.87
CA VAL A 123 8.09 5.09 -3.52
C VAL A 123 8.75 5.15 -4.90
N ALA A 124 8.08 5.80 -5.85
CA ALA A 124 8.67 6.16 -7.13
C ALA A 124 9.46 7.45 -6.95
N VAL A 125 10.78 7.38 -7.11
CA VAL A 125 11.67 8.54 -7.00
C VAL A 125 11.81 9.20 -8.36
N ALA A 126 11.61 10.52 -8.40
CA ALA A 126 11.91 11.39 -9.53
C ALA A 126 12.98 12.41 -9.12
N PRO A 127 13.65 13.08 -10.08
CA PRO A 127 14.57 14.17 -9.77
C PRO A 127 13.93 15.22 -8.86
N GLY A 128 14.68 15.69 -7.86
CA GLY A 128 14.17 16.58 -6.81
C GLY A 128 13.74 15.82 -5.55
N ASN A 129 12.70 16.32 -4.87
CA ASN A 129 12.29 15.80 -3.55
C ASN A 129 11.19 14.75 -3.69
N SER A 130 11.40 13.60 -3.05
CA SER A 130 10.39 12.55 -2.85
C SER A 130 10.15 12.33 -1.36
N THR A 131 8.92 11.97 -0.99
CA THR A 131 8.53 11.73 0.41
C THR A 131 8.15 10.28 0.62
N ALA A 132 8.65 9.66 1.69
CA ALA A 132 8.28 8.31 2.10
C ALA A 132 8.19 8.20 3.63
N MET A 133 6.97 8.24 4.13
CA MET A 133 6.65 7.84 5.51
C MET A 133 6.75 6.33 5.63
N VAL A 134 7.40 5.86 6.69
CA VAL A 134 7.63 4.43 6.94
C VAL A 134 7.08 4.06 8.31
N THR A 135 6.09 3.18 8.32
CA THR A 135 5.35 2.80 9.52
C THR A 135 5.07 1.29 9.50
N PRO A 136 4.56 0.71 10.60
CA PRO A 136 4.01 -0.64 10.58
C PRO A 136 2.95 -0.86 9.49
N LEU A 137 2.10 0.14 9.22
CA LEU A 137 1.04 0.04 8.22
C LEU A 137 1.60 0.03 6.79
N THR A 138 2.64 0.83 6.49
CA THR A 138 3.33 0.74 5.20
C THR A 138 4.06 -0.58 5.05
N THR A 139 4.61 -1.13 6.13
CA THR A 139 5.30 -2.43 6.11
C THR A 139 4.31 -3.57 5.87
N MET A 140 3.14 -3.52 6.49
CA MET A 140 2.04 -4.44 6.18
C MET A 140 1.59 -4.30 4.73
N ALA A 141 1.52 -3.07 4.19
CA ALA A 141 1.22 -2.88 2.78
C ALA A 141 2.28 -3.50 1.86
N TYR A 142 3.56 -3.35 2.20
CA TYR A 142 4.68 -4.00 1.50
C TYR A 142 4.54 -5.53 1.51
N ALA A 143 4.32 -6.13 2.67
CA ALA A 143 4.22 -7.59 2.79
C ALA A 143 3.03 -8.17 2.00
N ASN A 144 1.91 -7.45 1.95
CA ASN A 144 0.74 -7.87 1.18
C ASN A 144 0.91 -7.64 -0.33
N ALA A 145 1.64 -6.60 -0.74
CA ALA A 145 1.90 -6.33 -2.16
C ALA A 145 2.92 -7.32 -2.77
N PHE A 146 3.87 -7.80 -1.96
CA PHE A 146 5.03 -8.55 -2.43
C PHE A 146 5.25 -9.86 -1.64
N SER A 147 4.16 -10.60 -1.40
CA SER A 147 4.19 -11.86 -0.65
C SER A 147 4.88 -13.03 -1.39
N SER A 148 5.09 -12.89 -2.71
CA SER A 148 5.85 -13.85 -3.53
C SER A 148 7.18 -13.24 -3.99
N ALA A 149 8.26 -14.03 -3.90
CA ALA A 149 9.59 -13.64 -4.36
C ALA A 149 9.69 -13.36 -5.88
N SER A 150 8.69 -13.78 -6.66
CA SER A 150 8.63 -13.54 -8.12
C SER A 150 7.92 -12.25 -8.51
N THR A 151 7.29 -11.54 -7.57
CA THR A 151 6.55 -10.31 -7.87
C THR A 151 7.51 -9.13 -7.96
N ALA A 152 7.54 -8.45 -9.11
CA ALA A 152 8.30 -7.22 -9.27
C ALA A 152 7.85 -6.16 -8.26
N ILE A 153 8.81 -5.60 -7.51
CA ILE A 153 8.52 -4.55 -6.53
C ILE A 153 8.34 -3.23 -7.27
N THR A 154 7.13 -2.68 -7.24
CA THR A 154 6.80 -1.41 -7.89
C THR A 154 6.04 -0.48 -6.96
N ALA A 155 6.22 0.83 -7.13
CA ALA A 155 5.49 1.83 -6.35
C ALA A 155 3.98 1.77 -6.61
N ALA A 156 3.56 1.41 -7.83
CA ALA A 156 2.15 1.28 -8.18
C ALA A 156 1.45 0.13 -7.44
N ALA A 157 2.06 -1.05 -7.40
CA ALA A 157 1.54 -2.19 -6.65
C ALA A 157 1.50 -1.90 -5.14
N PHE A 158 2.58 -1.29 -4.62
CA PHE A 158 2.63 -0.85 -3.24
C PHE A 158 1.54 0.17 -2.90
N ASN A 159 1.37 1.22 -3.71
CA ASN A 159 0.37 2.28 -3.46
C ASN A 159 -1.06 1.73 -3.48
N THR A 160 -1.34 0.74 -4.34
CA THR A 160 -2.62 0.02 -4.34
C THR A 160 -2.87 -0.64 -2.99
N GLN A 161 -1.89 -1.36 -2.47
CA GLN A 161 -2.04 -2.06 -1.20
C GLN A 161 -2.00 -1.12 0.01
N ALA A 162 -1.21 -0.05 -0.05
CA ALA A 162 -1.19 1.01 0.97
C ALA A 162 -2.54 1.71 1.05
N ALA A 163 -3.22 1.94 -0.07
CA ALA A 163 -4.58 2.47 -0.08
C ALA A 163 -5.60 1.48 0.52
N ASN A 164 -5.45 0.17 0.31
CA ASN A 164 -6.28 -0.83 0.96
C ASN A 164 -6.07 -0.85 2.47
N VAL A 165 -4.81 -0.81 2.93
CA VAL A 165 -4.47 -0.69 4.35
C VAL A 165 -4.99 0.62 4.95
N ALA A 166 -4.89 1.74 4.24
CA ALA A 166 -5.46 3.00 4.71
C ALA A 166 -6.97 2.90 4.92
N LYS A 167 -7.70 2.35 3.93
CA LYS A 167 -9.16 2.15 4.01
C LYS A 167 -9.53 1.23 5.18
N LEU A 168 -8.81 0.13 5.34
CA LEU A 168 -8.96 -0.79 6.46
C LEU A 168 -8.92 -0.03 7.78
N PHE A 169 -7.88 0.77 7.98
CA PHE A 169 -7.69 1.54 9.20
C PHE A 169 -8.48 2.86 9.24
N LYS A 170 -9.41 3.07 8.29
CA LYS A 170 -10.21 4.30 8.14
C LYS A 170 -9.38 5.59 8.10
N LEU A 171 -8.19 5.49 7.53
CA LEU A 171 -7.26 6.60 7.37
C LEU A 171 -7.56 7.35 6.08
N ASN A 172 -7.50 8.68 6.18
CA ASN A 172 -7.60 9.56 5.03
C ASN A 172 -6.19 9.88 4.49
N GLY A 173 -6.05 9.88 3.17
CA GLY A 173 -4.79 10.20 2.49
C GLY A 173 -3.88 8.99 2.25
N SER A 174 -2.67 9.26 1.75
CA SER A 174 -1.68 8.22 1.43
C SER A 174 -0.80 7.91 2.62
N LEU A 175 -0.58 6.62 2.89
CA LEU A 175 0.27 6.17 4.01
C LEU A 175 1.74 6.60 3.87
N THR A 176 2.20 6.95 2.66
CA THR A 176 3.58 7.36 2.38
C THR A 176 3.79 8.87 2.38
N SER A 177 2.73 9.68 2.32
CA SER A 177 2.85 11.15 2.35
C SER A 177 2.18 11.79 3.56
N THR A 178 1.23 11.11 4.21
CA THR A 178 0.60 11.60 5.44
C THR A 178 1.52 11.32 6.63
N MET A 179 1.98 12.39 7.30
CA MET A 179 2.78 12.29 8.53
C MET A 179 1.92 11.84 9.72
N PRO A 180 2.23 10.70 10.38
CA PRO A 180 1.55 10.32 11.63
C PRO A 180 1.99 11.21 12.79
N THR A 181 1.05 11.61 13.63
CA THR A 181 1.33 12.33 14.89
C THR A 181 0.99 11.40 16.04
N VAL A 182 2.00 10.78 16.66
CA VAL A 182 1.84 9.72 17.67
C VAL A 182 1.97 10.18 19.13
N SER A 183 2.23 11.47 19.35
CA SER A 183 2.41 12.05 20.68
C SER A 183 1.89 13.50 20.73
N GLY A 184 1.69 14.02 21.95
CA GLY A 184 1.19 15.37 22.20
C GLY A 184 -0.34 15.49 22.19
N ALA A 185 -0.85 16.72 22.29
CA ALA A 185 -2.28 17.01 22.43
C ALA A 185 -3.09 16.77 21.13
N ASN A 186 -2.42 16.71 19.97
CA ASN A 186 -3.05 16.67 18.64
C ASN A 186 -2.68 15.40 17.87
N ILE A 187 -2.82 14.23 18.52
CA ILE A 187 -2.67 12.93 17.84
C ILE A 187 -3.68 12.88 16.68
N ASN A 188 -3.22 12.56 15.47
CA ASN A 188 -4.09 12.44 14.29
C ASN A 188 -4.62 11.00 14.11
N ASP A 189 -5.52 10.76 13.15
CA ASP A 189 -6.11 9.41 12.95
C ASP A 189 -5.05 8.35 12.67
N TYR A 190 -4.01 8.71 11.91
CA TYR A 190 -2.90 7.80 11.62
C TYR A 190 -2.12 7.46 12.89
N GLY A 191 -1.80 8.48 13.71
CA GLY A 191 -1.16 8.27 15.01
C GLY A 191 -2.01 7.43 15.96
N ARG A 192 -3.33 7.64 16.00
CA ARG A 192 -4.27 6.79 16.77
C ARG A 192 -4.25 5.35 16.27
N ALA A 193 -4.22 5.14 14.95
CA ALA A 193 -4.16 3.80 14.38
C ALA A 193 -2.86 3.06 14.78
N LEU A 194 -1.73 3.77 14.79
CA LEU A 194 -0.45 3.22 15.26
C LEU A 194 -0.47 2.92 16.76
N ALA A 195 -1.02 3.83 17.56
CA ALA A 195 -1.16 3.63 19.00
C ALA A 195 -2.06 2.42 19.32
N GLY A 196 -3.20 2.29 18.63
CA GLY A 196 -4.07 1.11 18.74
C GLY A 196 -3.36 -0.19 18.35
N LEU A 197 -2.46 -0.15 17.36
CA LEU A 197 -1.61 -1.29 17.01
C LEU A 197 -0.66 -1.63 18.17
N SER A 198 -0.02 -0.65 18.79
CA SER A 198 0.83 -0.86 19.97
C SER A 198 0.05 -1.51 21.11
N LYS A 199 -1.19 -1.05 21.35
CA LYS A 199 -2.06 -1.65 22.37
C LYS A 199 -2.46 -3.09 22.01
N TYR A 200 -2.69 -3.38 20.73
CA TYR A 200 -2.95 -4.73 20.25
C TYR A 200 -1.75 -5.65 20.51
N LEU A 201 -0.54 -5.19 20.18
CA LEU A 201 0.69 -5.96 20.42
C LEU A 201 0.86 -6.29 21.90
N GLN A 202 0.67 -5.30 22.77
CA GLN A 202 0.72 -5.48 24.23
C GLN A 202 -0.35 -6.46 24.72
N ALA A 203 -1.62 -6.26 24.35
CA ALA A 203 -2.74 -7.02 24.91
C ALA A 203 -2.78 -8.49 24.45
N ASN A 204 -2.17 -8.80 23.29
CA ASN A 204 -2.20 -10.12 22.69
C ASN A 204 -0.83 -10.83 22.74
N SER A 205 0.16 -10.25 23.44
CA SER A 205 1.55 -10.72 23.43
C SER A 205 2.10 -10.94 22.01
N ALA A 206 1.64 -10.12 21.07
CA ALA A 206 2.00 -10.19 19.66
C ALA A 206 3.25 -9.36 19.39
N THR A 207 3.98 -9.73 18.34
CA THR A 207 5.19 -9.00 17.91
C THR A 207 4.90 -8.15 16.69
N LEU A 208 5.72 -7.12 16.46
CA LEU A 208 5.59 -6.31 15.24
C LEU A 208 5.69 -7.18 13.98
N ALA A 209 6.63 -8.14 13.96
CA ALA A 209 6.76 -9.11 12.89
C ALA A 209 5.48 -9.91 12.62
N SER A 210 4.75 -10.33 13.67
CA SER A 210 3.50 -11.10 13.52
C SER A 210 2.37 -10.35 12.80
N VAL A 211 2.45 -9.02 12.72
CA VAL A 211 1.47 -8.19 12.02
C VAL A 211 2.02 -7.66 10.69
N THR A 212 3.29 -7.27 10.65
CA THR A 212 3.86 -6.59 9.48
C THR A 212 4.49 -7.53 8.45
N ALA A 213 4.84 -8.76 8.83
CA ALA A 213 5.42 -9.76 7.94
C ALA A 213 4.42 -10.87 7.55
N ALA A 214 3.23 -10.88 8.16
CA ALA A 214 2.23 -11.91 7.89
C ALA A 214 1.30 -11.49 6.75
N SER A 215 1.12 -12.38 5.77
CA SER A 215 -0.10 -12.39 4.97
C SER A 215 -1.19 -13.08 5.80
N PHE A 216 -2.19 -12.32 6.26
CA PHE A 216 -3.28 -12.89 7.04
C PHE A 216 -4.22 -13.69 6.13
N ASN A 217 -4.53 -14.93 6.52
CA ASN A 217 -5.70 -15.62 5.99
C ASN A 217 -6.99 -15.06 6.62
N THR A 218 -8.15 -15.46 6.10
CA THR A 218 -9.47 -14.95 6.55
C THR A 218 -9.70 -15.09 8.06
N ASP A 219 -9.33 -16.22 8.65
CA ASP A 219 -9.53 -16.47 10.08
C ASP A 219 -8.57 -15.66 10.94
N GLN A 220 -7.31 -15.55 10.54
CA GLN A 220 -6.32 -14.73 11.22
C GLN A 220 -6.69 -13.26 11.15
N TRP A 221 -7.21 -12.81 10.00
CA TRP A 221 -7.68 -11.46 9.79
C TRP A 221 -8.87 -11.12 10.70
N THR A 222 -9.86 -12.01 10.78
CA THR A 222 -11.03 -11.82 11.67
C THR A 222 -10.61 -11.71 13.13
N LYS A 223 -9.68 -12.55 13.57
CA LYS A 223 -9.12 -12.49 14.93
C LYS A 223 -8.34 -11.20 15.16
N PHE A 224 -7.50 -10.80 14.21
CA PHE A 224 -6.75 -9.54 14.27
C PHE A 224 -7.70 -8.35 14.39
N VAL A 225 -8.73 -8.26 13.54
CA VAL A 225 -9.70 -7.17 13.53
C VAL A 225 -10.40 -7.03 14.88
N SER A 226 -10.92 -8.14 15.43
CA SER A 226 -11.60 -8.14 16.72
C SER A 226 -10.67 -7.68 17.84
N ALA A 227 -9.48 -8.27 17.91
CA ALA A 227 -8.50 -7.94 18.95
C ALA A 227 -7.95 -6.50 18.80
N TYR A 228 -7.77 -6.02 17.58
CA TYR A 228 -7.37 -4.64 17.32
C TYR A 228 -8.45 -3.65 17.74
N ASN A 229 -9.71 -3.87 17.40
CA ASN A 229 -10.82 -2.99 17.81
C ASN A 229 -10.91 -2.91 19.34
N ASN A 230 -10.78 -4.04 20.03
CA ASN A 230 -10.75 -4.09 21.50
C ASN A 230 -9.57 -3.28 22.06
N ALA A 231 -8.38 -3.43 21.46
CA ALA A 231 -7.20 -2.67 21.86
C ALA A 231 -7.34 -1.17 21.60
N TYR A 232 -7.92 -0.78 20.46
CA TYR A 232 -8.17 0.60 20.11
C TYR A 232 -9.13 1.27 21.10
N VAL A 233 -10.26 0.62 21.41
CA VAL A 233 -11.23 1.13 22.39
C VAL A 233 -10.61 1.19 23.79
N ALA A 234 -9.79 0.21 24.18
CA ALA A 234 -9.07 0.26 25.45
C ALA A 234 -8.08 1.44 25.55
N MET A 235 -7.56 1.91 24.42
CA MET A 235 -6.65 3.05 24.36
C MET A 235 -7.38 4.39 24.23
N PHE A 236 -8.52 4.40 23.53
CA PHE A 236 -9.32 5.58 23.25
C PHE A 236 -10.81 5.30 23.58
N PRO A 237 -11.19 5.24 24.87
CA PRO A 237 -12.51 4.74 25.30
C PRO A 237 -13.70 5.57 24.82
N ASN A 238 -13.48 6.84 24.47
CA ASN A 238 -14.51 7.73 23.94
C ASN A 238 -14.59 7.74 22.40
N ILE A 239 -13.78 6.90 21.73
CA ILE A 239 -13.72 6.80 20.27
C ILE A 239 -14.04 5.36 19.87
N SER A 240 -15.13 5.17 19.13
CA SER A 240 -15.45 3.88 18.55
C SER A 240 -14.67 3.69 17.25
N PHE A 241 -13.83 2.67 17.19
CA PHE A 241 -13.17 2.23 15.97
C PHE A 241 -13.64 0.82 15.64
N SER A 242 -13.96 0.60 14.36
CA SER A 242 -14.43 -0.70 13.87
C SER A 242 -13.83 -0.91 12.50
N LEU A 243 -12.78 -1.74 12.43
CA LEU A 243 -12.33 -2.31 11.16
C LEU A 243 -13.48 -3.14 10.60
N ASP A 244 -13.92 -2.83 9.38
CA ASP A 244 -14.84 -3.70 8.69
C ASP A 244 -14.03 -4.91 8.18
N GLY A 245 -14.39 -6.12 8.63
CA GLY A 245 -13.76 -7.36 8.14
C GLY A 245 -13.83 -7.54 6.62
N SER A 246 -14.59 -6.68 5.93
CA SER A 246 -14.82 -6.60 4.48
C SER A 246 -13.69 -5.96 3.66
N ALA A 247 -12.72 -5.28 4.27
CA ALA A 247 -11.74 -4.50 3.50
C ALA A 247 -10.42 -5.22 3.15
N PHE A 248 -10.32 -6.54 3.35
CA PHE A 248 -9.25 -7.34 2.75
C PHE A 248 -9.75 -7.93 1.42
N ASN A 249 -9.41 -7.28 0.30
CA ASN A 249 -9.50 -7.93 -1.01
C ASN A 249 -8.44 -9.04 -1.01
N ILE A 250 -8.84 -10.29 -0.83
CA ILE A 250 -7.97 -11.45 -1.00
C ILE A 250 -7.62 -11.52 -2.49
N SER A 251 -6.46 -11.00 -2.89
CA SER A 251 -5.88 -11.34 -4.19
C SER A 251 -5.25 -12.72 -4.09
N GLY A 252 -5.83 -13.70 -4.76
CA GLY A 252 -5.28 -15.04 -4.93
C GLY A 252 -5.94 -15.76 -6.11
N THR A 253 -5.22 -15.81 -7.25
CA THR A 253 -5.30 -16.67 -8.46
C THR A 253 -6.63 -17.33 -8.95
N GLY A 254 -7.81 -16.99 -8.44
CA GLY A 254 -9.07 -17.66 -8.79
C GLY A 254 -10.09 -16.73 -9.45
N VAL A 255 -10.08 -16.65 -10.78
CA VAL A 255 -11.19 -16.26 -11.70
C VAL A 255 -12.13 -15.08 -11.33
N GLY A 256 -11.73 -14.18 -10.42
CA GLY A 256 -12.36 -12.88 -10.23
C GLY A 256 -12.00 -11.95 -11.39
N GLY A 257 -12.98 -11.23 -11.93
CA GLY A 257 -12.79 -10.39 -13.12
C GLY A 257 -14.03 -10.28 -14.01
N GLY A 258 -15.13 -10.94 -13.65
CA GLY A 258 -16.41 -10.78 -14.35
C GLY A 258 -17.15 -9.50 -13.93
N THR A 259 -18.07 -9.04 -14.77
CA THR A 259 -18.94 -7.88 -14.48
C THR A 259 -20.23 -8.26 -13.76
N GLY A 260 -20.39 -9.54 -13.41
CA GLY A 260 -21.60 -10.08 -12.82
C GLY A 260 -21.80 -9.69 -11.36
N THR A 261 -23.06 -9.70 -10.94
CA THR A 261 -23.52 -9.40 -9.59
C THR A 261 -24.49 -10.49 -9.12
N CYS A 262 -24.49 -10.79 -7.82
CA CYS A 262 -25.40 -11.74 -7.20
C CYS A 262 -25.86 -11.25 -5.82
N GLY A 263 -27.15 -11.00 -5.68
CA GLY A 263 -27.80 -10.78 -4.39
C GLY A 263 -28.12 -12.11 -3.72
N ILE A 264 -27.87 -12.21 -2.42
CA ILE A 264 -28.10 -13.44 -1.65
C ILE A 264 -28.81 -13.08 -0.36
N ALA A 265 -30.05 -13.53 -0.19
CA ALA A 265 -30.77 -13.42 1.07
C ALA A 265 -30.51 -14.67 1.91
N VAL A 266 -30.03 -14.48 3.14
CA VAL A 266 -29.76 -15.57 4.08
C VAL A 266 -30.74 -15.49 5.23
N GLN A 267 -31.50 -16.56 5.42
CA GLN A 267 -32.54 -16.67 6.43
C GLN A 267 -32.37 -17.95 7.23
N GLY A 268 -32.60 -17.90 8.54
CA GLY A 268 -32.55 -19.08 9.38
C GLY A 268 -32.27 -18.76 10.83
N SER A 269 -31.60 -19.67 11.52
CA SER A 269 -31.18 -19.45 12.91
C SER A 269 -29.86 -20.13 13.21
N VAL A 270 -29.00 -19.46 13.99
CA VAL A 270 -27.74 -20.03 14.48
C VAL A 270 -27.90 -20.33 15.97
N SER A 271 -27.58 -21.55 16.39
CA SER A 271 -27.63 -21.96 17.79
C SER A 271 -26.23 -22.33 18.29
N ALA A 272 -25.81 -21.70 19.38
CA ALA A 272 -24.55 -22.02 20.07
C ALA A 272 -24.76 -21.88 21.58
N ASN A 273 -24.24 -22.83 22.37
CA ASN A 273 -24.36 -22.86 23.83
C ASN A 273 -25.80 -22.71 24.36
N GLY A 274 -26.80 -23.27 23.66
CA GLY A 274 -28.21 -23.23 24.07
C GLY A 274 -28.94 -21.92 23.76
N LEU A 275 -28.28 -20.94 23.14
CA LEU A 275 -28.90 -19.69 22.66
C LEU A 275 -29.11 -19.76 21.13
N THR A 276 -30.35 -19.60 20.69
CA THR A 276 -30.71 -19.58 19.27
C THR A 276 -31.01 -18.15 18.82
N VAL A 277 -30.23 -17.64 17.87
CA VAL A 277 -30.39 -16.31 17.29
C VAL A 277 -30.95 -16.42 15.86
N PRO A 278 -32.11 -15.81 15.55
CA PRO A 278 -32.60 -15.75 14.19
C PRO A 278 -31.70 -14.86 13.34
N VAL A 279 -31.38 -15.31 12.12
CA VAL A 279 -30.58 -14.58 11.16
C VAL A 279 -31.42 -14.20 9.95
N ASN A 280 -31.35 -12.92 9.57
CA ASN A 280 -31.94 -12.38 8.36
C ASN A 280 -31.07 -11.23 7.86
N PHE A 281 -30.27 -11.49 6.84
CA PHE A 281 -29.45 -10.47 6.18
C PHE A 281 -29.24 -10.77 4.71
N ASN A 282 -28.90 -9.74 3.96
CA ASN A 282 -28.69 -9.80 2.53
C ASN A 282 -27.22 -9.53 2.20
N TYR A 283 -26.63 -10.32 1.30
CA TYR A 283 -25.34 -10.08 0.69
C TYR A 283 -25.49 -9.63 -0.77
N CYS A 284 -24.49 -8.90 -1.25
CA CYS A 284 -24.35 -8.47 -2.63
C CYS A 284 -22.94 -8.80 -3.09
N ILE A 285 -22.78 -9.84 -3.90
CA ILE A 285 -21.49 -10.28 -4.41
C ILE A 285 -21.29 -9.73 -5.82
N ASN A 286 -20.26 -8.94 -6.01
CA ASN A 286 -19.88 -8.38 -7.31
C ASN A 286 -18.58 -9.05 -7.80
N GLY A 287 -18.35 -9.04 -9.10
CA GLY A 287 -17.08 -9.52 -9.69
C GLY A 287 -17.07 -10.98 -10.13
N ILE A 288 -18.24 -11.63 -10.11
CA ILE A 288 -18.44 -12.97 -10.65
C ILE A 288 -18.67 -12.94 -12.17
N ALA A 289 -18.56 -14.08 -12.84
CA ALA A 289 -18.99 -14.21 -14.22
C ALA A 289 -20.48 -13.84 -14.38
N ALA A 290 -20.81 -13.13 -15.47
CA ALA A 290 -22.18 -12.72 -15.75
C ALA A 290 -23.09 -13.94 -15.92
N GLY A 291 -24.29 -13.89 -15.33
CA GLY A 291 -25.24 -15.01 -15.34
C GLY A 291 -24.88 -16.17 -14.40
N SER A 292 -23.82 -16.07 -13.60
CA SER A 292 -23.37 -17.15 -12.69
C SER A 292 -23.91 -17.04 -11.26
N CYS A 293 -25.00 -16.30 -11.04
CA CYS A 293 -25.64 -16.17 -9.73
C CYS A 293 -26.54 -17.36 -9.45
N GLY A 294 -26.04 -18.34 -8.68
CA GLY A 294 -26.79 -19.53 -8.31
C GLY A 294 -26.05 -20.42 -7.32
N ALA A 295 -26.79 -21.35 -6.72
CA ALA A 295 -26.26 -22.37 -5.83
C ALA A 295 -25.27 -23.27 -6.61
N GLY A 296 -24.04 -23.42 -6.11
CA GLY A 296 -22.97 -24.22 -6.73
C GLY A 296 -21.85 -23.42 -7.40
N ASN A 297 -21.97 -22.09 -7.50
CA ASN A 297 -20.86 -21.24 -7.92
C ASN A 297 -19.79 -21.22 -6.82
N ALA A 298 -18.59 -21.74 -7.12
CA ALA A 298 -17.49 -21.84 -6.16
C ALA A 298 -17.04 -20.48 -5.60
N SER A 299 -17.04 -19.43 -6.42
CA SER A 299 -16.68 -18.07 -6.00
C SER A 299 -17.70 -17.47 -5.02
N ILE A 300 -18.99 -17.78 -5.22
CA ILE A 300 -20.06 -17.40 -4.31
C ILE A 300 -19.97 -18.21 -3.01
N SER A 301 -19.79 -19.53 -3.11
CA SER A 301 -19.62 -20.41 -1.95
C SER A 301 -18.40 -20.01 -1.11
N GLN A 302 -17.30 -19.60 -1.75
CA GLN A 302 -16.09 -19.11 -1.10
C GLN A 302 -16.30 -17.74 -0.44
N ALA A 303 -17.02 -16.83 -1.11
CA ALA A 303 -17.38 -15.53 -0.54
C ALA A 303 -18.30 -15.66 0.69
N LEU A 304 -19.25 -16.59 0.65
CA LEU A 304 -20.17 -16.87 1.75
C LEU A 304 -19.50 -17.65 2.90
N SER A 305 -18.58 -18.57 2.59
CA SER A 305 -17.85 -19.33 3.61
C SER A 305 -16.78 -18.52 4.32
N ALA A 306 -16.27 -17.46 3.68
CA ALA A 306 -15.39 -16.48 4.30
C ALA A 306 -16.09 -15.59 5.35
N GLN A 307 -17.43 -15.62 5.42
CA GLN A 307 -18.20 -15.00 6.50
C GLN A 307 -18.41 -16.05 7.61
N SER A 308 -17.35 -16.29 8.38
CA SER A 308 -17.30 -17.32 9.43
C SER A 308 -18.52 -17.26 10.36
N GLY A 309 -19.43 -18.21 10.20
CA GLY A 309 -20.70 -18.31 10.94
C GLY A 309 -21.87 -18.86 10.13
N LEU A 310 -21.75 -18.92 8.80
CA LEU A 310 -22.86 -19.28 7.90
C LEU A 310 -22.60 -20.55 7.07
N ALA A 311 -21.36 -20.80 6.68
CA ALA A 311 -21.01 -22.07 6.06
C ALA A 311 -21.10 -23.21 7.08
N GLY A 312 -22.06 -24.11 6.88
CA GLY A 312 -22.27 -25.29 7.72
C GLY A 312 -23.25 -25.12 8.88
N GLY A 313 -23.91 -23.97 9.02
CA GLY A 313 -25.03 -23.85 9.96
C GLY A 313 -26.21 -24.70 9.48
N VAL A 314 -26.57 -25.73 10.23
CA VAL A 314 -27.57 -26.75 9.88
C VAL A 314 -29.01 -26.23 9.62
N ASN A 315 -29.28 -24.93 9.78
CA ASN A 315 -30.61 -24.32 9.65
C ASN A 315 -30.61 -23.00 8.86
N LEU A 316 -29.78 -22.88 7.82
CA LEU A 316 -29.68 -21.68 6.99
C LEU A 316 -30.18 -21.94 5.56
N THR A 317 -31.07 -21.06 5.09
CA THR A 317 -31.59 -21.05 3.72
C THR A 317 -31.00 -19.88 2.95
N TYR A 318 -30.50 -20.15 1.74
CA TYR A 318 -29.89 -19.18 0.84
C TYR A 318 -30.78 -18.98 -0.38
N GLN A 319 -31.22 -17.75 -0.63
CA GLN A 319 -31.97 -17.38 -1.84
C GLN A 319 -31.11 -16.48 -2.71
N TYR A 320 -30.92 -16.86 -3.97
CA TYR A 320 -30.06 -16.15 -4.93
C TYR A 320 -30.91 -15.29 -5.87
N SER A 321 -30.45 -14.08 -6.16
CA SER A 321 -31.09 -13.11 -7.03
C SER A 321 -30.06 -12.42 -7.92
N SER A 322 -30.39 -12.17 -9.18
CA SER A 322 -29.55 -11.38 -10.09
C SER A 322 -29.44 -9.89 -9.70
N THR A 323 -30.19 -9.46 -8.70
CA THR A 323 -30.21 -8.08 -8.18
C THR A 323 -29.92 -8.06 -6.68
N CYS A 324 -29.21 -7.03 -6.22
CA CYS A 324 -28.90 -6.87 -4.80
C CYS A 324 -30.04 -6.19 -4.06
N ALA A 325 -30.40 -6.75 -2.90
CA ALA A 325 -31.34 -6.11 -2.00
C ALA A 325 -30.77 -4.78 -1.47
N PRO A 326 -31.60 -3.76 -1.24
CA PRO A 326 -31.16 -2.52 -0.63
C PRO A 326 -30.55 -2.78 0.74
N ARG A 327 -29.43 -2.12 1.05
CA ARG A 327 -28.66 -2.26 2.31
C ARG A 327 -28.01 -3.64 2.52
N ALA A 328 -27.82 -4.41 1.44
CA ALA A 328 -27.06 -5.64 1.48
C ALA A 328 -25.57 -5.40 1.77
N ILE A 329 -24.94 -6.36 2.45
CA ILE A 329 -23.50 -6.39 2.72
C ILE A 329 -22.78 -6.70 1.39
N THR A 330 -21.95 -5.79 0.90
CA THR A 330 -21.28 -5.95 -0.39
C THR A 330 -19.93 -6.66 -0.29
N ILE A 331 -19.74 -7.70 -1.10
CA ILE A 331 -18.49 -8.45 -1.29
C ILE A 331 -18.05 -8.24 -2.74
N ASN A 332 -16.86 -7.70 -2.98
CA ASN A 332 -16.33 -7.56 -4.33
C ASN A 332 -15.22 -8.59 -4.54
N LEU A 333 -15.44 -9.50 -5.49
CA LEU A 333 -14.45 -10.45 -5.97
C LEU A 333 -13.67 -9.77 -7.10
N LYS A 334 -12.34 -9.76 -7.00
CA LYS A 334 -11.46 -9.16 -7.99
C LYS A 334 -10.42 -10.16 -8.45
#